data_AF-B5RU60-F1
#
_entry.id   AF-B5RU60-F1
#
_cell.length_a   1.000
_cell.length_b   1.000
_cell.length_c   1.000
_cell.angle_alpha   90.00
_cell.angle_beta   90.00
_cell.angle_gamma   90.00
#
_symmetry.space_group_name_H-M   'P 1'
#
loop_
_entity.id
_entity.type
_entity.pdbx_description
1 polymer ?
#
loop_
_entity_poly.entity_id
_entity_poly.type
_entity_poly.pdbx_seq_one_letter_code
_entity_poly.pdbx_strand_id
1 'polypeptide(L)'
;MQLHFFFFDPLSEGKTFISIFVFLTSTVALINISIYHYIQKIKIYNEKLGKIVIPEFIENRPFKETNVMQKDEILAIILRNVNAKFVSTMKKQYAFKNIEQLVKFHDNIIAGFTKRYFEKYKELPLEDIQGWDRMLLIAKNIQDEDSKDVYADMVSSEIAQKYSSIRPTTQENGSTMNGE
;
A
#
# COMPACT_ATOMS: atom_id res chain seq x y z
N MET A 1 -6.63 -25.80 -51.28
CA MET A 1 -6.44 -25.42 -49.86
C MET A 1 -7.72 -24.74 -49.39
N GLN A 2 -8.74 -25.55 -49.06
CA GLN A 2 -10.04 -25.07 -48.61
C GLN A 2 -9.98 -24.86 -47.09
N LEU A 3 -10.05 -23.60 -46.67
CA LEU A 3 -10.42 -23.25 -45.30
C LEU A 3 -11.88 -23.65 -45.11
N HIS A 4 -12.11 -24.87 -44.62
CA HIS A 4 -13.42 -25.28 -44.13
C HIS A 4 -13.75 -24.46 -42.89
N PHE A 5 -14.41 -23.32 -43.11
CA PHE A 5 -15.26 -22.72 -42.09
C PHE A 5 -16.31 -23.77 -41.73
N PHE A 6 -16.22 -24.31 -40.51
CA PHE A 6 -17.24 -25.17 -39.91
C PHE A 6 -18.55 -24.37 -39.79
N PHE A 7 -19.36 -24.42 -40.85
CA PHE A 7 -20.75 -24.01 -40.80
C PHE A 7 -21.55 -25.10 -40.08
N PHE A 8 -22.27 -24.64 -39.08
CA PHE A 8 -23.06 -25.39 -38.11
C PHE A 8 -24.15 -26.25 -38.76
N ASP A 9 -24.29 -27.48 -38.29
CA ASP A 9 -25.48 -28.32 -38.53
C ASP A 9 -26.48 -28.03 -37.39
N PRO A 10 -27.60 -27.32 -37.62
CA PRO A 10 -28.42 -26.73 -36.56
C PRO A 10 -29.34 -27.71 -35.81
N LEU A 11 -29.31 -29.00 -36.13
CA LEU A 11 -30.32 -29.99 -35.69
C LEU A 11 -29.88 -30.96 -34.59
N SER A 12 -28.63 -30.88 -34.11
CA SER A 12 -28.13 -31.80 -33.08
C SER A 12 -28.03 -31.08 -31.73
N GLU A 13 -29.05 -31.22 -30.88
CA GLU A 13 -29.15 -30.59 -29.55
C GLU A 13 -27.84 -30.73 -28.73
N GLY A 14 -27.23 -31.92 -28.71
CA GLY A 14 -25.98 -32.17 -27.98
C GLY A 14 -24.78 -31.36 -28.50
N LYS A 15 -24.69 -31.10 -29.81
CA LYS A 15 -23.60 -30.29 -30.39
C LYS A 15 -23.77 -28.81 -30.01
N THR A 16 -25.00 -28.32 -29.94
CA THR A 16 -25.31 -26.97 -29.48
C THR A 16 -24.91 -26.76 -28.02
N PHE A 17 -25.21 -27.72 -27.13
CA PHE A 17 -24.78 -27.66 -25.73
C PHE A 17 -23.25 -27.67 -25.57
N ILE A 18 -22.55 -28.53 -26.30
CA ILE A 18 -21.08 -28.57 -26.29
C ILE A 18 -20.51 -27.25 -26.80
N SER A 19 -21.05 -26.69 -27.89
CA SER A 19 -20.62 -25.41 -28.43
C SER A 19 -20.81 -24.26 -27.44
N ILE A 20 -21.96 -24.21 -26.73
CA ILE A 20 -22.22 -23.20 -25.70
C ILE A 20 -21.24 -23.38 -24.53
N PHE A 21 -21.00 -24.61 -24.09
CA PHE A 21 -20.08 -24.90 -22.99
C PHE A 21 -18.63 -24.51 -23.33
N VAL A 22 -18.15 -24.85 -24.53
CA VAL A 22 -16.83 -24.45 -25.02
C VAL A 22 -16.73 -22.92 -25.14
N PHE A 23 -17.77 -22.25 -25.62
CA PHE A 23 -17.80 -20.80 -25.68
C PHE A 23 -17.74 -20.15 -24.29
N LEU A 24 -18.51 -20.64 -23.32
CA LEU A 24 -18.52 -20.15 -21.94
C LEU A 24 -17.17 -20.37 -21.25
N THR A 25 -16.59 -21.56 -21.39
CA THR A 25 -15.28 -21.86 -20.79
C THR A 25 -14.16 -21.04 -21.44
N SER A 26 -14.19 -20.86 -22.76
CA SER A 26 -13.25 -20.01 -23.49
C SER A 26 -13.36 -18.54 -23.08
N THR A 27 -14.57 -17.99 -22.99
CA THR A 27 -14.79 -16.60 -22.56
C THR A 27 -14.33 -16.38 -21.11
N VAL A 28 -14.63 -17.29 -20.19
CA VAL A 28 -14.11 -17.23 -18.80
C VAL A 28 -12.57 -17.29 -18.78
N ALA A 29 -11.95 -18.15 -19.58
CA ALA A 29 -10.49 -18.24 -19.66
C ALA A 29 -9.88 -16.92 -20.18
N LEU A 30 -10.43 -16.34 -21.23
CA LEU A 30 -9.97 -15.06 -21.78
C LEU A 30 -10.13 -13.89 -20.79
N ILE A 31 -11.23 -13.86 -20.04
CA ILE A 31 -11.44 -12.86 -18.98
C ILE A 31 -10.36 -13.01 -17.89
N ASN A 32 -10.09 -14.22 -17.42
CA ASN A 32 -9.07 -14.48 -16.41
C ASN A 32 -7.66 -14.09 -16.89
N ILE A 33 -7.31 -14.43 -18.13
CA ILE A 33 -6.04 -14.03 -18.76
C ILE A 33 -5.93 -12.50 -18.82
N SER A 34 -7.01 -11.82 -19.22
CA SER A 34 -7.06 -10.35 -19.30
C SER A 34 -6.87 -9.70 -17.92
N ILE A 35 -7.55 -10.22 -16.90
CA ILE A 35 -7.41 -9.77 -15.50
C ILE A 35 -5.96 -9.98 -15.03
N TYR A 36 -5.39 -11.16 -15.28
CA TYR A 36 -4.03 -11.47 -14.89
C TYR A 36 -3.02 -10.49 -15.51
N HIS A 37 -3.11 -10.25 -16.83
CA HIS A 37 -2.24 -9.28 -17.50
C HIS A 37 -2.43 -7.86 -16.97
N TYR A 38 -3.67 -7.46 -16.68
CA TYR A 38 -3.96 -6.15 -16.10
C TYR A 38 -3.32 -5.98 -14.73
N ILE A 39 -3.44 -6.98 -13.84
CA ILE A 39 -2.83 -6.98 -12.51
C ILE A 39 -1.31 -6.86 -12.61
N GLN A 40 -0.66 -7.62 -13.51
CA GLN A 40 0.79 -7.55 -13.69
C GLN A 40 1.24 -6.16 -14.17
N LYS A 41 0.48 -5.55 -15.10
CA LYS A 41 0.77 -4.22 -15.61
C LYS A 41 0.66 -3.15 -14.51
N ILE A 42 -0.36 -3.25 -13.65
CA ILE A 42 -0.51 -2.39 -12.47
C ILE A 42 0.64 -2.59 -11.49
N LYS A 43 1.05 -3.84 -11.23
CA LYS A 43 2.14 -4.13 -10.30
C LYS A 43 3.45 -3.46 -10.74
N ILE A 44 3.83 -3.62 -12.01
CA ILE A 44 5.03 -2.98 -12.57
C ILE A 44 4.92 -1.46 -12.51
N TYR A 45 3.73 -0.91 -12.81
CA TYR A 45 3.46 0.52 -12.71
C TYR A 45 3.67 1.03 -11.28
N ASN A 46 3.06 0.39 -10.29
CA ASN A 46 3.14 0.76 -8.88
C ASN A 46 4.56 0.61 -8.34
N GLU A 47 5.29 -0.43 -8.75
CA GLU A 47 6.69 -0.62 -8.33
C GLU A 47 7.58 0.52 -8.83
N LYS A 48 7.45 0.89 -10.10
CA LYS A 48 8.21 2.03 -10.67
C LYS A 48 7.84 3.34 -9.99
N LEU A 49 6.55 3.56 -9.73
CA LEU A 49 6.07 4.75 -9.04
C LEU A 49 6.59 4.81 -7.60
N GLY A 50 6.59 3.67 -6.88
CA GLY A 50 7.17 3.57 -5.54
C GLY A 50 8.65 3.93 -5.50
N LYS A 51 9.43 3.51 -6.51
CA LYS A 51 10.85 3.88 -6.67
C LYS A 51 11.10 5.37 -6.92
N ILE A 52 10.06 6.14 -7.25
CA ILE A 52 10.13 7.60 -7.40
C ILE A 52 9.61 8.28 -6.13
N VAL A 53 8.50 7.79 -5.57
CA VAL A 53 7.84 8.39 -4.39
C VAL A 53 8.68 8.24 -3.13
N ILE A 54 9.13 7.04 -2.80
CA ILE A 54 9.80 6.77 -1.51
C ILE A 54 11.06 7.63 -1.31
N PRO A 55 11.97 7.76 -2.30
CA PRO A 55 13.14 8.61 -2.14
C PRO A 55 12.79 10.08 -1.86
N GLU A 56 11.75 10.63 -2.51
CA GLU A 56 11.34 12.02 -2.28
C GLU A 56 10.80 12.23 -0.86
N PHE A 57 10.09 11.25 -0.29
CA PHE A 57 9.61 11.31 1.09
C PHE A 57 10.76 11.18 2.10
N ILE A 58 11.76 10.34 1.81
CA ILE A 58 12.97 10.20 2.62
C ILE A 58 13.77 11.52 2.62
N GLU A 59 13.96 12.12 1.45
CA GLU A 59 14.81 13.31 1.28
C GLU A 59 14.18 14.56 1.88
N ASN A 60 12.88 14.76 1.67
CA ASN A 60 12.19 15.98 2.07
C ASN A 60 11.55 15.90 3.47
N ARG A 61 11.48 14.71 4.09
CA ARG A 61 10.94 14.45 5.45
C ARG A 61 9.68 15.28 5.80
N PRO A 62 8.59 15.20 5.01
CA PRO A 62 7.41 16.04 5.23
C PRO A 62 6.72 15.80 6.59
N PHE A 63 7.02 14.67 7.26
CA PHE A 63 6.42 14.32 8.54
C PHE A 63 7.14 14.93 9.73
N LYS A 64 8.34 15.48 9.54
CA LYS A 64 9.09 16.18 10.59
C LYS A 64 8.47 17.54 10.95
N GLU A 65 7.79 18.15 9.99
CA GLU A 65 7.24 19.49 10.17
C GLU A 65 5.96 19.49 11.01
N THR A 66 5.99 20.24 12.12
CA THR A 66 4.85 20.45 13.00
C THR A 66 3.88 21.50 12.44
N ASN A 67 4.38 22.46 11.65
CA ASN A 67 3.57 23.48 11.01
C ASN A 67 2.85 22.91 9.78
N VAL A 68 1.52 22.95 9.80
CA VAL A 68 0.66 22.40 8.74
C VAL A 68 0.92 23.07 7.38
N MET A 69 1.13 24.38 7.34
CA MET A 69 1.37 25.09 6.07
C MET A 69 2.72 24.70 5.45
N GLN A 70 3.78 24.62 6.27
CA GLN A 70 5.11 24.20 5.79
C GLN A 70 5.08 22.76 5.30
N LYS A 71 4.40 21.88 6.04
CA LYS A 71 4.17 20.49 5.61
C LYS A 71 3.47 20.41 4.26
N ASP A 72 2.42 21.20 4.05
CA ASP A 72 1.67 21.24 2.78
C ASP A 72 2.53 21.79 1.62
N GLU A 73 3.38 22.78 1.88
CA GLU A 73 4.34 23.30 0.90
C GLU A 73 5.35 22.22 0.47
N ILE A 74 5.93 21.50 1.43
CA ILE A 74 6.85 20.39 1.15
C ILE A 74 6.13 19.30 0.36
N LEU A 75 4.92 18.91 0.76
CA LEU A 75 4.13 17.90 0.04
C LEU A 75 3.77 18.34 -1.38
N ALA A 76 3.52 19.64 -1.62
CA ALA A 76 3.30 20.19 -2.95
C ALA A 76 4.57 20.11 -3.82
N ILE A 77 5.74 20.36 -3.25
CA ILE A 77 7.04 20.19 -3.93
C ILE A 77 7.25 18.73 -4.30
N ILE A 78 7.05 17.80 -3.36
CA ILE A 78 7.15 16.36 -3.61
C ILE A 78 6.19 15.95 -4.73
N LEU A 79 4.93 16.39 -4.69
CA LEU A 79 3.94 16.09 -5.74
C LEU A 79 4.43 16.51 -7.13
N ARG A 80 4.97 17.73 -7.23
CA ARG A 80 5.51 18.26 -8.49
C ARG A 80 6.72 17.45 -8.97
N ASN A 81 7.66 17.16 -8.07
CA ASN A 81 8.88 16.41 -8.40
C ASN A 81 8.56 14.98 -8.84
N VAL A 82 7.73 14.28 -8.07
CA VAL A 82 7.27 12.93 -8.38
C VAL A 82 6.59 12.89 -9.74
N ASN A 83 5.66 13.81 -10.01
CA ASN A 83 4.98 13.86 -11.30
C ASN A 83 5.96 14.15 -12.46
N ALA A 84 6.90 15.08 -12.27
CA ALA A 84 7.92 15.38 -13.29
C ALA A 84 8.81 14.17 -13.59
N LYS A 85 9.35 13.51 -12.54
CA LYS A 85 10.16 12.30 -12.65
C LYS A 85 9.37 11.13 -13.26
N PHE A 86 8.09 11.03 -12.93
CA PHE A 86 7.22 9.98 -13.47
C PHE A 86 6.97 10.17 -14.95
N VAL A 87 6.62 11.39 -15.38
CA VAL A 87 6.40 11.71 -16.80
C VAL A 87 7.68 11.44 -17.61
N SER A 88 8.84 11.85 -17.12
CA SER A 88 10.11 11.62 -17.81
C SER A 88 10.48 10.14 -17.91
N THR A 89 10.24 9.36 -16.85
CA THR A 89 10.59 7.93 -16.79
C THR A 89 9.61 7.06 -17.58
N MET A 90 8.31 7.35 -17.50
CA MET A 90 7.25 6.47 -18.01
C MET A 90 6.65 6.95 -19.33
N LYS A 91 6.95 8.18 -19.76
CA LYS A 91 6.36 8.82 -20.96
C LYS A 91 4.83 8.78 -20.96
N LYS A 92 4.24 8.91 -19.77
CA LYS A 92 2.79 8.94 -19.52
C LYS A 92 2.40 10.25 -18.87
N GLN A 93 1.10 10.49 -18.73
CA GLN A 93 0.58 11.59 -17.94
C GLN A 93 1.03 11.49 -16.47
N TYR A 94 0.85 12.60 -15.74
CA TYR A 94 1.19 12.71 -14.33
C TYR A 94 0.52 11.60 -13.49
N ALA A 95 1.22 11.14 -12.46
CA ALA A 95 0.80 9.99 -11.65
C ALA A 95 -0.29 10.36 -10.62
N PHE A 96 -0.19 11.55 -10.03
CA PHE A 96 -1.05 11.99 -8.94
C PHE A 96 -1.70 13.34 -9.26
N LYS A 97 -3.00 13.48 -8.92
CA LYS A 97 -3.76 14.72 -9.13
C LYS A 97 -3.60 15.70 -7.98
N ASN A 98 -3.39 15.21 -6.76
CA ASN A 98 -3.36 16.00 -5.55
C ASN A 98 -2.46 15.34 -4.48
N ILE A 99 -2.18 16.08 -3.42
CA ILE A 99 -1.34 15.66 -2.29
C ILE A 99 -1.94 14.44 -1.59
N GLU A 100 -3.26 14.39 -1.40
CA GLU A 100 -3.94 13.28 -0.72
C GLU A 100 -3.67 11.94 -1.41
N GLN A 101 -3.75 11.88 -2.75
CA GLN A 101 -3.45 10.67 -3.52
C GLN A 101 -1.99 10.23 -3.38
N LEU A 102 -1.07 11.20 -3.38
CA LEU A 102 0.35 10.96 -3.19
C LEU A 102 0.64 10.36 -1.81
N VAL A 103 0.12 10.98 -0.75
CA VAL A 103 0.31 10.53 0.64
C VAL A 103 -0.33 9.16 0.84
N LYS A 104 -1.57 8.96 0.36
CA LYS A 104 -2.25 7.66 0.43
C LYS A 104 -1.45 6.57 -0.28
N PHE A 105 -0.82 6.88 -1.42
CA PHE A 105 0.02 5.92 -2.13
C PHE A 105 1.29 5.57 -1.34
N HIS A 106 1.96 6.58 -0.77
CA HIS A 106 3.09 6.39 0.13
C HIS A 106 2.70 5.49 1.31
N ASP A 107 1.63 5.82 2.03
CA ASP A 107 1.19 5.10 3.22
C ASP A 107 0.82 3.65 2.90
N ASN A 108 0.20 3.39 1.75
CA ASN A 108 -0.08 2.03 1.29
C ASN A 108 1.20 1.22 1.04
N ILE A 109 2.26 1.84 0.50
CA ILE A 109 3.56 1.17 0.32
C ILE A 109 4.14 0.81 1.69
N ILE A 110 4.15 1.77 2.62
CA ILE A 110 4.72 1.60 3.95
C ILE A 110 3.92 0.56 4.76
N ALA A 111 2.60 0.61 4.74
CA ALA A 111 1.75 -0.38 5.40
C ALA A 111 1.94 -1.78 4.81
N GLY A 112 2.01 -1.87 3.47
CA GLY A 112 2.29 -3.12 2.77
C GLY A 112 3.66 -3.70 3.14
N PHE A 113 4.68 -2.87 3.29
CA PHE A 113 5.99 -3.28 3.79
C PHE A 113 5.93 -3.72 5.25
N THR A 114 5.30 -2.93 6.11
CA THR A 114 5.17 -3.21 7.55
C THR A 114 4.55 -4.59 7.79
N LYS A 115 3.48 -4.93 7.05
CA LYS A 115 2.88 -6.26 7.09
C LYS A 115 3.88 -7.35 6.71
N ARG A 116 4.58 -7.20 5.57
CA ARG A 116 5.60 -8.18 5.13
C ARG A 116 6.75 -8.29 6.12
N TYR A 117 7.14 -7.19 6.75
CA TYR A 117 8.19 -7.14 7.76
C TYR A 117 7.83 -8.02 8.96
N PHE A 118 6.62 -7.88 9.49
CA PHE A 118 6.17 -8.73 10.60
C PHE A 118 6.04 -10.21 10.21
N GLU A 119 5.62 -10.50 8.99
CA GLU A 119 5.44 -11.87 8.51
C GLU A 119 6.76 -12.59 8.18
N LYS A 120 7.79 -11.85 7.72
CA LYS A 120 8.99 -12.47 7.12
C LYS A 120 10.32 -12.05 7.74
N TYR A 121 10.42 -10.82 8.25
CA TYR A 121 11.69 -10.20 8.62
C TYR A 121 11.84 -9.94 10.12
N LYS A 122 10.77 -10.04 10.92
CA LYS A 122 10.79 -9.69 12.36
C LYS A 122 11.89 -10.40 13.16
N GLU A 123 12.20 -11.64 12.79
CA GLU A 123 13.16 -12.50 13.48
C GLU A 123 14.51 -12.59 12.76
N LEU A 124 14.64 -11.88 11.62
CA LEU A 124 15.87 -11.89 10.83
C LEU A 124 16.80 -10.73 11.25
N PRO A 125 18.12 -10.92 11.11
CA PRO A 125 19.08 -9.83 11.20
C PRO A 125 18.74 -8.72 10.19
N LEU A 126 18.99 -7.47 10.57
CA LEU A 126 18.75 -6.32 9.67
C LEU A 126 19.65 -6.35 8.43
N GLU A 127 20.78 -7.04 8.52
CA GLU A 127 21.76 -7.26 7.44
C GLU A 127 21.18 -8.12 6.31
N ASP A 128 20.24 -9.01 6.63
CA ASP A 128 19.60 -9.91 5.67
C ASP A 128 18.49 -9.21 4.86
N ILE A 129 18.03 -8.04 5.32
CA ILE A 129 17.09 -7.20 4.58
C ILE A 129 17.88 -6.40 3.54
N GLN A 130 17.74 -6.75 2.27
CA GLN A 130 18.51 -6.13 1.18
C GLN A 130 17.63 -5.51 0.09
N GLY A 131 18.25 -4.71 -0.76
CA GLY A 131 17.62 -4.11 -1.94
C GLY A 131 16.47 -3.17 -1.59
N TRP A 132 15.34 -3.34 -2.28
CA TRP A 132 14.19 -2.44 -2.12
C TRP A 132 13.54 -2.51 -0.73
N ASP A 133 13.49 -3.69 -0.12
CA ASP A 133 12.92 -3.82 1.24
C ASP A 133 13.79 -3.09 2.29
N ARG A 134 15.12 -2.99 2.09
CA ARG A 134 15.99 -2.13 2.92
C ARG A 134 15.61 -0.66 2.80
N MET A 135 15.33 -0.20 1.57
CA MET A 135 14.91 1.19 1.34
C MET A 135 13.57 1.50 2.02
N LEU A 136 12.62 0.55 1.96
CA LEU A 136 11.33 0.69 2.65
C LEU A 136 11.47 0.68 4.17
N LEU A 137 12.41 -0.10 4.71
CA LEU A 137 12.73 -0.07 6.13
C LEU A 137 13.28 1.30 6.56
N ILE A 138 14.20 1.87 5.77
CA ILE A 138 14.71 3.22 6.02
C ILE A 138 13.57 4.25 6.00
N ALA A 139 12.71 4.20 4.99
CA ALA A 139 11.56 5.09 4.88
C ALA A 139 10.64 4.99 6.11
N LYS A 140 10.33 3.76 6.55
CA LYS A 140 9.50 3.50 7.73
C LYS A 140 10.15 4.07 9.00
N ASN A 141 11.44 3.85 9.19
CA ASN A 141 12.15 4.30 10.37
C ASN A 141 12.22 5.83 10.44
N ILE A 142 12.47 6.50 9.30
CA ILE A 142 12.44 7.97 9.21
C ILE A 142 11.04 8.50 9.54
N GLN A 143 9.99 7.89 8.97
CA GLN A 143 8.61 8.28 9.26
C GLN A 143 8.26 8.11 10.75
N ASP A 144 8.74 7.04 11.39
CA ASP A 144 8.52 6.80 12.82
C ASP A 144 9.29 7.78 13.71
N GLU A 145 10.52 8.12 13.34
CA GLU A 145 11.34 9.15 14.00
C GLU A 145 10.65 10.51 13.90
N ASP A 146 10.32 10.93 12.68
CA ASP A 146 9.59 12.18 12.41
C ASP A 146 8.30 12.27 13.24
N SER A 147 7.52 11.19 13.27
CA SER A 147 6.26 11.18 14.02
C SER A 147 6.50 11.28 15.53
N LYS A 148 7.51 10.60 16.06
CA LYS A 148 7.87 10.67 17.49
C LYS A 148 8.30 12.08 17.89
N ASP A 149 9.14 12.72 17.08
CA ASP A 149 9.61 14.07 17.32
C ASP A 149 8.43 15.06 17.33
N VAL A 150 7.55 14.97 16.32
CA VAL A 150 6.33 15.80 16.26
C VAL A 150 5.42 15.57 17.47
N TYR A 151 5.24 14.33 17.92
CA TYR A 151 4.43 14.06 19.11
C TYR A 151 5.09 14.56 20.40
N ALA A 152 6.40 14.48 20.53
CA ALA A 152 7.12 15.01 21.68
C ALA A 152 6.95 16.54 21.79
N ASP A 153 6.91 17.23 20.65
CA ASP A 153 6.71 18.68 20.59
C ASP A 153 5.25 19.11 20.77
N MET A 154 4.30 18.32 20.26
CA MET A 154 2.87 18.67 20.30
C MET A 154 2.14 18.23 21.56
N VAL A 155 2.56 17.12 22.18
CA VAL A 155 1.85 16.52 23.31
C VAL A 155 2.55 16.94 24.61
N SER A 156 1.82 17.68 25.46
CA SER A 156 2.35 18.03 26.78
C SER A 156 2.68 16.77 27.58
N SER A 157 3.72 16.85 28.42
CA SER A 157 4.13 15.74 29.30
C SER A 157 2.98 15.21 30.16
N GLU A 158 2.04 16.08 30.55
CA GLU A 158 0.85 15.73 31.31
C GLU A 158 -0.13 14.84 30.51
N ILE A 159 -0.40 15.16 29.25
CA ILE A 159 -1.24 14.33 28.37
C ILE A 159 -0.53 13.02 28.07
N ALA A 160 0.77 13.07 27.77
CA ALA A 160 1.57 11.88 27.52
C ALA A 160 1.52 10.94 28.73
N GLN A 161 1.68 11.44 29.96
CA GLN A 161 1.64 10.62 31.18
C GLN A 161 0.24 10.03 31.43
N LYS A 162 -0.82 10.80 31.20
CA LYS A 162 -2.21 10.36 31.40
C LYS A 162 -2.62 9.21 30.49
N TYR A 163 -2.12 9.18 29.25
CA TYR A 163 -2.55 8.20 28.25
C TYR A 163 -1.47 7.15 27.87
N SER A 164 -0.21 7.30 28.33
CA SER A 164 0.85 6.30 28.15
C SER A 164 0.81 5.16 29.16
N SER A 165 0.20 5.37 30.33
CA SER A 165 0.08 4.35 31.35
C SER A 165 -1.16 3.50 31.08
N ILE A 166 -0.94 2.24 30.70
CA ILE A 166 -1.98 1.20 30.75
C ILE A 166 -2.35 1.09 32.24
N ARG A 167 -3.48 1.69 32.64
CA ARG A 167 -3.99 1.49 34.00
C ARG A 167 -4.13 -0.02 34.21
N PRO A 168 -3.51 -0.63 35.23
CA PRO A 168 -3.91 -1.96 35.65
C PRO A 168 -5.39 -1.86 36.00
N THR A 169 -6.23 -2.63 35.34
CA THR A 169 -7.61 -2.80 35.76
C THR A 169 -7.54 -3.45 37.13
N THR A 170 -7.66 -2.66 38.20
CA THR A 170 -7.81 -3.18 39.55
C THR A 170 -9.14 -3.93 39.59
N GLN A 171 -9.08 -5.25 39.40
CA GLN A 171 -10.02 -6.14 40.05
C GLN A 171 -9.74 -6.03 41.54
N GLU A 172 -10.52 -5.23 42.25
CA GLU A 172 -10.79 -5.44 43.67
C GLU A 172 -12.02 -4.63 44.07
N ASN A 173 -13.14 -5.32 44.19
CA ASN A 173 -14.01 -5.15 45.34
C ASN A 173 -14.37 -6.56 45.81
N GLY A 174 -13.62 -7.04 46.81
CA GLY A 174 -14.04 -8.12 47.69
C GLY A 174 -15.37 -7.76 48.38
N SER A 175 -16.23 -8.72 48.69
CA SER A 175 -16.09 -9.59 49.86
C SER A 175 -15.92 -8.82 51.18
N THR A 176 -17.06 -8.44 51.74
CA THR A 176 -17.40 -8.43 53.19
C THR A 176 -18.93 -8.54 53.22
N MET A 177 -19.61 -9.35 54.04
CA MET A 177 -19.37 -9.68 55.44
C MET A 177 -20.30 -10.86 55.83
N ASN A 178 -19.79 -11.86 56.56
CA ASN A 178 -20.60 -12.68 57.47
C ASN A 178 -20.80 -11.87 58.76
N GLY A 179 -22.02 -11.91 59.32
CA GLY A 179 -22.29 -11.36 60.64
C GLY A 179 -23.79 -11.16 60.95
N GLU A 180 -24.55 -12.25 61.00
CA GLU A 180 -25.57 -12.58 62.03
C GLU A 180 -26.04 -14.02 61.86
#